data_AF-A0A821UBS6-F1
#
_entry.id   AF-A0A821UBS6-F1
#
_cell.length_a   1.000
_cell.length_b   1.000
_cell.length_c   1.000
_cell.angle_alpha   90.00
_cell.angle_beta   90.00
_cell.angle_gamma   90.00
#
_symmetry.space_group_name_H-M   'P 1'
#
loop_
_entity.id
_entity.type
_entity.pdbx_description
1 polymer ?
#
loop_
_entity_poly.entity_id
_entity_poly.type
_entity_poly.pdbx_seq_one_letter_code
_entity_poly.pdbx_strand_id
1 'polypeptide(L)'
;MSKSNSTSEPLFPSSYPEYVYNFAYGANLQPKVLSGRRKIQPIESIPGILEGWQLMFDLRGIPAVEPCFGNIKENPDAEIHGVLHKMTSKEFKHLLATEGGSGVDKNGYIPKKVNVHAYDGRIIEAYVLVVQQTSSAILYHHALPSNRYIGLLRSGAIHHKIHPLYIEYLQSLPSIEHKKPVMLLIIIEILILIMLFAPFWIPVIIYYLCTRQTAHARAFFFTLIVTNLWCIYRLLGRKSALQPYYSAPFPRGSTRFKENTETFRDEVQTDEQTLPDTVSDISSESILSPTSSPLIKQRKTNQSVLEEVQQ
;
A
#
# COMPACT_ATOMS: atom_id res chain seq x y z
N MET A 1 44.15 -11.85 20.77
CA MET A 1 42.96 -10.98 20.79
C MET A 1 42.78 -10.37 19.41
N SER A 2 41.98 -11.03 18.56
CA SER A 2 41.61 -10.51 17.24
C SER A 2 40.41 -9.57 17.40
N LYS A 3 40.59 -8.29 17.08
CA LYS A 3 39.47 -7.33 16.98
C LYS A 3 38.73 -7.62 15.68
N SER A 4 37.54 -8.20 15.77
CA SER A 4 36.62 -8.30 14.64
C SER A 4 36.10 -6.90 14.29
N ASN A 5 36.61 -6.33 13.20
CA ASN A 5 36.04 -5.13 12.59
C ASN A 5 34.66 -5.47 12.03
N SER A 6 33.60 -5.11 12.74
CA SER A 6 32.24 -5.11 12.22
C SER A 6 32.05 -3.86 11.36
N THR A 7 32.54 -3.90 10.12
CA THR A 7 32.17 -2.91 9.10
C THR A 7 30.72 -3.18 8.73
N SER A 8 29.79 -2.42 9.31
CA SER A 8 28.39 -2.44 8.89
C SER A 8 28.32 -1.85 7.48
N GLU A 9 28.08 -2.70 6.46
CA GLU A 9 27.78 -2.20 5.12
C GLU A 9 26.58 -1.23 5.20
N PRO A 10 26.65 -0.09 4.51
CA PRO A 10 25.55 0.86 4.50
C PRO A 10 24.30 0.17 3.92
N LEU A 11 23.16 0.30 4.60
CA LEU A 11 21.87 -0.28 4.18
C LEU A 11 21.39 0.24 2.81
N PHE A 12 22.02 1.30 2.28
CA PHE A 12 21.67 1.95 1.02
C PHE A 12 22.96 2.25 0.24
N PRO A 13 22.97 2.06 -1.09
CA PRO A 13 24.05 2.56 -1.92
C PRO A 13 24.15 4.09 -1.82
N SER A 14 25.37 4.62 -1.89
CA SER A 14 25.63 6.06 -1.80
C SER A 14 25.00 6.87 -2.93
N SER A 15 24.77 6.23 -4.08
CA SER A 15 24.05 6.80 -5.22
C SER A 15 23.21 5.74 -5.95
N TYR A 16 22.14 6.21 -6.59
CA TYR A 16 21.33 5.42 -7.53
C TYR A 16 21.57 5.95 -8.94
N PRO A 17 21.40 5.12 -9.99
CA PRO A 17 21.40 5.60 -11.37
C PRO A 17 20.30 6.64 -11.58
N GLU A 18 20.43 7.47 -12.62
CA GLU A 18 19.48 8.56 -12.93
C GLU A 18 18.02 8.08 -12.93
N TYR A 19 17.79 6.91 -13.54
CA TYR A 19 16.52 6.21 -13.56
C TYR A 19 16.63 4.85 -12.87
N VAL A 20 15.59 4.51 -12.13
CA VAL A 20 15.49 3.28 -11.34
C VAL A 20 14.15 2.62 -11.63
N TYR A 21 14.16 1.29 -11.76
CA TYR A 21 12.93 0.50 -11.69
C TYR A 21 12.67 0.06 -10.25
N ASN A 22 11.45 0.33 -9.78
CA ASN A 22 10.94 -0.23 -8.53
C ASN A 22 9.89 -1.31 -8.85
N PHE A 23 10.09 -2.52 -8.35
CA PHE A 23 9.12 -3.61 -8.48
C PHE A 23 8.08 -3.53 -7.35
N ALA A 24 6.87 -3.10 -7.70
CA ALA A 24 5.74 -3.01 -6.80
C ALA A 24 4.93 -4.31 -6.78
N TYR A 25 4.72 -4.86 -5.59
CA TYR A 25 3.85 -6.02 -5.35
C TYR A 25 2.71 -5.73 -4.35
N GLY A 26 2.73 -4.54 -3.73
CA GLY A 26 1.80 -4.12 -2.68
C GLY A 26 0.92 -2.94 -3.11
N ALA A 27 0.65 -2.03 -2.17
CA ALA A 27 -0.20 -0.85 -2.42
C ALA A 27 0.26 0.06 -3.57
N ASN A 28 1.54 0.01 -3.95
CA ASN A 28 2.09 0.76 -5.09
C ASN A 28 1.57 0.28 -6.45
N LEU A 29 0.96 -0.91 -6.53
CA LEU A 29 0.26 -1.39 -7.73
C LEU A 29 -0.90 -0.47 -8.13
N GLN A 30 -1.45 0.31 -7.21
CA GLN A 30 -2.62 1.15 -7.46
C GLN A 30 -2.18 2.60 -7.75
N PRO A 31 -2.44 3.15 -8.96
CA PRO A 31 -2.07 4.53 -9.33
C PRO A 31 -2.54 5.60 -8.35
N LYS A 32 -3.73 5.45 -7.74
CA LYS A 32 -4.21 6.41 -6.72
C LYS A 32 -3.27 6.50 -5.51
N VAL A 33 -2.50 5.46 -5.24
CA VAL A 33 -1.52 5.44 -4.16
C VAL A 33 -0.18 5.98 -4.63
N LEU A 34 0.37 5.45 -5.73
CA LEU A 34 1.67 5.87 -6.27
C LEU A 34 1.65 7.34 -6.75
N SER A 35 0.84 7.64 -7.76
CA SER A 35 0.69 9.00 -8.29
C SER A 35 -0.08 9.93 -7.36
N GLY A 36 -1.12 9.42 -6.70
CA GLY A 36 -2.01 10.25 -5.89
C GLY A 36 -1.43 10.61 -4.52
N ARG A 37 -1.02 9.61 -3.72
CA ARG A 37 -0.54 9.82 -2.34
C ARG A 37 0.96 10.06 -2.27
N ARG A 38 1.75 9.25 -2.99
CA ARG A 38 3.22 9.36 -3.01
C ARG A 38 3.73 10.40 -4.01
N LYS A 39 2.86 10.95 -4.87
CA LYS A 39 3.20 12.00 -5.85
C LYS A 39 4.35 11.60 -6.79
N ILE A 40 4.45 10.30 -7.09
CA ILE A 40 5.43 9.76 -8.04
C ILE A 40 4.71 9.47 -9.34
N GLN A 41 5.17 10.03 -10.45
CA GLN A 41 4.62 9.76 -11.76
C GLN A 41 5.58 8.85 -12.52
N PRO A 42 5.34 7.53 -12.56
CA PRO A 42 6.24 6.62 -13.24
C PRO A 42 6.28 6.95 -14.72
N ILE A 43 7.49 6.99 -15.28
CA ILE A 43 7.76 7.21 -16.71
C ILE A 43 7.20 6.05 -17.52
N GLU A 44 7.25 4.86 -16.95
CA GLU A 44 6.84 3.61 -17.55
C GLU A 44 6.38 2.66 -16.44
N SER A 45 5.36 1.83 -16.72
CA SER A 45 4.84 0.84 -15.77
C SER A 45 4.55 -0.46 -16.51
N ILE A 46 5.27 -1.53 -16.16
CA ILE A 46 5.23 -2.80 -16.90
C ILE A 46 4.96 -3.94 -15.94
N PRO A 47 3.95 -4.79 -16.17
CA PRO A 47 3.78 -5.99 -15.36
C PRO A 47 4.98 -6.92 -15.52
N GLY A 48 5.33 -7.64 -14.45
CA GLY A 48 6.49 -8.53 -14.44
C GLY A 48 6.39 -9.60 -13.36
N ILE A 49 7.24 -10.62 -13.50
CA ILE A 49 7.34 -11.79 -12.62
C ILE A 49 8.68 -11.73 -11.89
N LEU A 50 8.62 -11.86 -10.57
CA LEU A 50 9.77 -12.02 -9.70
C LEU A 50 9.77 -13.45 -9.12
N GLU A 51 10.64 -14.30 -9.67
CA GLU A 51 10.82 -15.71 -9.29
C GLU A 51 11.62 -15.85 -8.00
N GLY A 52 11.35 -16.90 -7.22
CA GLY A 52 12.04 -17.20 -5.97
C GLY A 52 11.54 -16.39 -4.77
N TRP A 53 10.36 -15.77 -4.87
CA TRP A 53 9.78 -14.92 -3.84
C TRP A 53 8.32 -15.27 -3.58
N GLN A 54 7.88 -15.06 -2.35
CA GLN A 54 6.52 -15.30 -1.90
C GLN A 54 5.94 -14.06 -1.22
N LEU A 55 4.71 -13.69 -1.59
CA LEU A 55 3.95 -12.62 -0.96
C LEU A 55 3.48 -13.04 0.44
N MET A 56 3.72 -12.18 1.42
CA MET A 56 3.36 -12.32 2.82
C MET A 56 2.56 -11.10 3.30
N PHE A 57 1.77 -11.25 4.36
CA PHE A 57 1.11 -10.13 5.07
C PHE A 57 1.54 -10.12 6.54
N ASP A 58 2.83 -9.97 6.77
CA ASP A 58 3.47 -10.09 8.08
C ASP A 58 4.06 -8.77 8.59
N LEU A 59 4.04 -7.69 7.81
CA LEU A 59 4.48 -6.40 8.31
C LEU A 59 3.42 -5.79 9.23
N ARG A 60 3.75 -5.60 10.51
CA ARG A 60 2.86 -5.01 11.52
C ARG A 60 2.43 -3.60 11.12
N GLY A 61 1.12 -3.38 11.07
CA GLY A 61 0.54 -2.05 11.03
C GLY A 61 -0.11 -1.67 12.37
N ILE A 62 -1.13 -0.81 12.32
CA ILE A 62 -1.93 -0.42 13.49
C ILE A 62 -3.14 -1.36 13.55
N PRO A 63 -3.27 -2.24 14.56
CA PRO A 63 -4.28 -3.30 14.62
C PRO A 63 -5.74 -2.85 14.41
N ALA A 64 -6.07 -1.61 14.77
CA ALA A 64 -7.44 -1.07 14.68
C ALA A 64 -7.80 -0.47 13.30
N VAL A 65 -6.81 -0.24 12.43
CA VAL A 65 -6.99 0.47 11.15
C VAL A 65 -6.45 -0.37 9.99
N GLU A 66 -5.17 -0.73 10.08
CA GLU A 66 -4.44 -1.52 9.11
C GLU A 66 -3.60 -2.55 9.87
N PRO A 67 -4.12 -3.75 10.13
CA PRO A 67 -3.48 -4.69 11.04
C PRO A 67 -2.11 -5.16 10.55
N CYS A 68 -1.99 -5.40 9.24
CA CYS A 68 -0.74 -5.72 8.59
C CYS A 68 -0.68 -5.22 7.14
N PHE A 69 0.52 -5.16 6.61
CA PHE A 69 0.84 -4.79 5.24
C PHE A 69 1.62 -5.92 4.54
N GLY A 70 1.68 -5.84 3.21
CA GLY A 70 2.33 -6.83 2.36
C GLY A 70 3.85 -6.76 2.45
N ASN A 71 4.50 -7.90 2.54
CA ASN A 71 5.95 -8.07 2.49
C ASN A 71 6.27 -9.26 1.58
N ILE A 72 7.54 -9.55 1.35
CA ILE A 72 7.95 -10.74 0.59
C ILE A 72 9.06 -11.50 1.31
N LYS A 73 9.07 -12.81 1.10
CA LYS A 73 10.10 -13.72 1.61
C LYS A 73 10.64 -14.57 0.47
N GLU A 74 11.92 -14.89 0.52
CA GLU A 74 12.51 -15.84 -0.42
C GLU A 74 11.84 -17.22 -0.28
N ASN A 75 11.44 -17.77 -1.42
CA ASN A 75 10.90 -19.10 -1.56
C ASN A 75 11.17 -19.57 -3.01
N PRO A 76 12.14 -20.48 -3.23
CA PRO A 76 12.53 -20.93 -4.57
C PRO A 76 11.39 -21.52 -5.41
N ASP A 77 10.35 -22.04 -4.76
CA ASP A 77 9.20 -22.69 -5.40
C ASP A 77 8.05 -21.72 -5.69
N ALA A 78 8.27 -20.42 -5.48
CA ALA A 78 7.25 -19.39 -5.54
C ALA A 78 7.66 -18.24 -6.49
N GLU A 79 6.66 -17.50 -6.95
CA GLU A 79 6.85 -16.27 -7.70
C GLU A 79 5.79 -15.23 -7.37
N ILE A 80 6.13 -13.97 -7.62
CA ILE A 80 5.24 -12.84 -7.39
C ILE A 80 5.08 -12.10 -8.69
N HIS A 81 3.83 -11.88 -9.09
CA HIS A 81 3.54 -10.92 -10.14
C HIS A 81 3.34 -9.54 -9.54
N GLY A 82 3.91 -8.54 -10.20
CA GLY A 82 3.88 -7.15 -9.79
C GLY A 82 4.06 -6.22 -10.97
N VAL A 83 4.44 -4.97 -10.70
CA VAL A 83 4.64 -3.94 -11.73
C VAL A 83 5.98 -3.25 -11.50
N LEU A 84 6.77 -3.20 -12.57
CA LEU A 84 7.99 -2.42 -12.68
C LEU A 84 7.63 -0.96 -12.99
N HIS A 85 7.82 -0.08 -12.02
CA HIS A 85 7.65 1.36 -12.20
C HIS A 85 9.01 2.02 -12.43
N LYS A 86 9.22 2.59 -13.62
CA LYS A 86 10.40 3.41 -13.93
C LYS A 86 10.22 4.81 -13.36
N MET A 87 11.17 5.28 -12.56
CA MET A 87 11.13 6.61 -11.96
C MET A 87 12.54 7.19 -11.84
N THR A 88 12.63 8.50 -11.57
CA THR A 88 13.92 9.14 -11.31
C THR A 88 14.50 8.70 -9.96
N SER A 89 15.83 8.78 -9.80
CA SER A 89 16.47 8.53 -8.49
C SER A 89 15.93 9.41 -7.37
N LYS A 90 15.51 10.64 -7.68
CA LYS A 90 14.91 11.58 -6.72
C LYS A 90 13.54 11.07 -6.23
N GLU A 91 12.70 10.60 -7.14
CA GLU A 91 11.41 9.99 -6.81
C GLU A 91 11.59 8.67 -6.08
N PHE A 92 12.58 7.86 -6.45
CA PHE A 92 12.89 6.63 -5.74
C PHE A 92 13.33 6.89 -4.29
N LYS A 93 14.18 7.90 -4.06
CA LYS A 93 14.53 8.34 -2.69
C LYS A 93 13.30 8.84 -1.93
N HIS A 94 12.39 9.55 -2.59
CA HIS A 94 11.13 9.98 -1.99
C HIS A 94 10.25 8.78 -1.61
N LEU A 95 10.14 7.78 -2.50
CA LEU A 95 9.44 6.53 -2.23
C LEU A 95 9.97 5.87 -0.96
N LEU A 96 11.28 5.65 -0.88
CA LEU A 96 11.93 5.07 0.30
C LEU A 96 11.60 5.84 1.58
N ALA A 97 11.57 7.17 1.51
CA ALA A 97 11.23 7.99 2.66
C ALA A 97 9.78 7.80 3.14
N THR A 98 8.84 7.59 2.21
CA THR A 98 7.42 7.37 2.54
C THR A 98 7.11 5.95 3.03
N GLU A 99 7.95 4.97 2.71
CA GLU A 99 7.79 3.55 3.12
C GLU A 99 8.46 3.26 4.48
N GLY A 100 8.93 4.29 5.18
CA GLY A 100 9.69 4.14 6.44
C GLY A 100 11.12 3.63 6.22
N GLY A 101 11.60 3.61 4.98
CA GLY A 101 12.89 3.09 4.54
C GLY A 101 13.98 4.14 4.35
N SER A 102 13.91 5.32 4.97
CA SER A 102 14.95 6.38 4.89
C SER A 102 16.32 5.99 5.45
N GLY A 103 16.54 4.72 5.82
CA GLY A 103 17.75 4.20 6.43
C GLY A 103 18.03 4.62 7.86
N VAL A 104 17.06 5.28 8.49
CA VAL A 104 17.08 5.61 9.92
C VAL A 104 16.35 4.54 10.73
N ASP A 105 15.31 3.93 10.16
CA ASP A 105 14.52 2.90 10.83
C ASP A 105 14.90 1.52 10.31
N LYS A 106 15.49 0.68 11.18
CA LYS A 106 15.81 -0.72 10.88
C LYS A 106 14.55 -1.56 10.71
N ASN A 107 13.39 -1.03 11.08
CA ASN A 107 12.15 -1.77 11.12
C ASN A 107 11.27 -1.58 9.87
N GLY A 108 11.62 -0.63 8.99
CA GLY A 108 10.90 -0.36 7.74
C GLY A 108 11.33 -1.22 6.56
N TYR A 109 10.82 -0.90 5.36
CA TYR A 109 11.27 -1.55 4.14
C TYR A 109 12.68 -1.11 3.75
N ILE A 110 13.49 -2.06 3.29
CA ILE A 110 14.79 -1.86 2.67
C ILE A 110 14.73 -2.22 1.19
N PRO A 111 15.41 -1.50 0.30
CA PRO A 111 15.49 -1.85 -1.11
C PRO A 111 16.45 -3.03 -1.30
N LYS A 112 16.01 -4.05 -2.02
CA LYS A 112 16.82 -5.18 -2.47
C LYS A 112 16.83 -5.21 -3.99
N LYS A 113 18.02 -5.32 -4.58
CA LYS A 113 18.19 -5.42 -6.02
C LYS A 113 17.83 -6.83 -6.50
N VAL A 114 17.01 -6.92 -7.55
CA VAL A 114 16.50 -8.16 -8.14
C VAL A 114 16.42 -8.05 -9.66
N ASN A 115 16.42 -9.19 -10.34
CA ASN A 115 16.09 -9.28 -11.76
C ASN A 115 14.64 -9.72 -11.91
N VAL A 116 13.86 -8.98 -12.68
CA VAL A 116 12.43 -9.24 -12.91
C VAL A 116 12.22 -9.55 -14.38
N HIS A 117 11.46 -10.60 -14.67
CA HIS A 117 11.00 -10.93 -16.02
C HIS A 117 9.77 -10.08 -16.34
N ALA A 118 9.96 -9.01 -17.11
CA ALA A 118 8.86 -8.18 -17.57
C ALA A 118 8.02 -8.93 -18.62
N TYR A 119 6.73 -8.63 -18.69
CA TYR A 119 5.80 -9.32 -19.60
C TYR A 119 6.09 -9.02 -21.07
N ASP A 120 6.78 -7.92 -21.36
CA ASP A 120 7.23 -7.58 -22.70
C ASP A 120 8.50 -8.37 -23.13
N GLY A 121 8.95 -9.31 -22.30
CA GLY A 121 10.09 -10.18 -22.56
C GLY A 121 11.44 -9.62 -22.09
N ARG A 122 11.50 -8.41 -21.53
CA ARG A 122 12.74 -7.86 -20.99
C ARG A 122 13.07 -8.46 -19.63
N ILE A 123 14.36 -8.64 -19.35
CA ILE A 123 14.87 -8.87 -17.99
C ILE A 123 15.35 -7.52 -17.46
N ILE A 124 14.69 -7.01 -16.43
CA ILE A 124 14.93 -5.67 -15.90
C ILE A 124 15.51 -5.78 -14.48
N GLU A 125 16.69 -5.17 -14.28
CA GLU A 125 17.23 -4.96 -12.94
C GLU A 125 16.39 -3.90 -12.23
N ALA A 126 15.82 -4.27 -11.09
CA ALA A 126 14.93 -3.42 -10.31
C ALA A 126 15.27 -3.50 -8.82
N TYR A 127 14.75 -2.55 -8.06
CA TYR A 127 14.69 -2.64 -6.60
C TYR A 127 13.31 -3.10 -6.17
N VAL A 128 13.26 -4.10 -5.31
CA VAL A 128 12.06 -4.51 -4.59
C VAL A 128 12.21 -4.11 -3.13
N LEU A 129 11.13 -3.63 -2.51
CA LEU A 129 11.13 -3.22 -1.12
C LEU A 129 10.81 -4.42 -0.22
N VAL A 130 11.67 -4.78 0.71
CA VAL A 130 11.51 -5.95 1.60
C VAL A 130 11.76 -5.56 3.04
N VAL A 131 11.16 -6.23 4.01
CA VAL A 131 11.47 -6.03 5.42
C VAL A 131 12.41 -7.14 5.89
N GLN A 132 13.46 -6.77 6.64
CA GLN A 132 14.36 -7.76 7.23
C GLN A 132 13.60 -8.70 8.17
N GLN A 133 13.78 -10.01 8.02
CA GLN A 133 13.10 -11.02 8.83
C GLN A 133 13.42 -10.90 10.33
N THR A 134 14.54 -10.27 10.69
CA THR A 134 14.94 -9.97 12.07
C THR A 134 14.29 -8.72 12.65
N SER A 135 13.48 -7.99 11.87
CA SER A 135 12.79 -6.78 12.32
C SER A 135 11.70 -7.11 13.33
N SER A 136 11.62 -6.32 14.41
CA SER A 136 10.53 -6.44 15.39
C SER A 136 9.17 -5.96 14.85
N ALA A 137 9.15 -5.38 13.64
CA ALA A 137 7.92 -5.07 12.92
C ALA A 137 7.33 -6.28 12.19
N ILE A 138 8.07 -7.38 12.03
CA ILE A 138 7.51 -8.62 11.49
C ILE A 138 6.65 -9.29 12.57
N LEU A 139 5.42 -9.63 12.21
CA LEU A 139 4.52 -10.41 13.04
C LEU A 139 4.95 -11.89 13.00
N TYR A 140 5.28 -12.45 14.16
CA TYR A 140 5.54 -13.90 14.31
C TYR A 140 4.32 -14.78 14.00
N HIS A 141 3.14 -14.18 13.99
CA HIS A 141 1.88 -14.84 13.65
C HIS A 141 1.29 -14.17 12.41
N HIS A 142 0.84 -14.98 11.47
CA HIS A 142 0.19 -14.50 10.25
C HIS A 142 -1.03 -13.65 10.60
N ALA A 143 -1.11 -12.45 10.01
CA ALA A 143 -2.24 -11.56 10.15
C ALA A 143 -2.93 -11.37 8.80
N LEU A 144 -4.24 -11.17 8.84
CA LEU A 144 -5.02 -10.85 7.66
C LEU A 144 -4.95 -9.35 7.36
N PRO A 145 -4.69 -8.93 6.11
CA PRO A 145 -4.72 -7.52 5.75
C PRO A 145 -6.13 -6.95 5.86
N SER A 146 -6.25 -5.63 5.95
CA SER A 146 -7.58 -4.99 5.87
C SER A 146 -8.20 -5.14 4.48
N ASN A 147 -9.54 -5.15 4.40
CA ASN A 147 -10.28 -5.10 3.14
C ASN A 147 -9.83 -3.93 2.26
N ARG A 148 -9.56 -2.77 2.89
CA ARG A 148 -9.10 -1.57 2.18
C ARG A 148 -7.72 -1.80 1.56
N TYR A 149 -6.79 -2.42 2.27
CA TYR A 149 -5.44 -2.67 1.79
C TYR A 149 -5.43 -3.73 0.68
N ILE A 150 -6.05 -4.89 0.88
CA ILE A 150 -6.08 -5.93 -0.16
C ILE A 150 -6.80 -5.45 -1.43
N GLY A 151 -7.81 -4.57 -1.27
CA GLY A 151 -8.49 -3.92 -2.38
C GLY A 151 -7.55 -3.08 -3.26
N LEU A 152 -6.48 -2.49 -2.70
CA LEU A 152 -5.46 -1.79 -3.48
C LEU A 152 -4.67 -2.75 -4.37
N LEU A 153 -4.27 -3.91 -3.83
CA LEU A 153 -3.52 -4.92 -4.59
C LEU A 153 -4.39 -5.47 -5.72
N ARG A 154 -5.64 -5.85 -5.43
CA ARG A 154 -6.59 -6.37 -6.42
C ARG A 154 -6.86 -5.37 -7.55
N SER A 155 -7.25 -4.15 -7.20
CA SER A 155 -7.57 -3.12 -8.19
C SER A 155 -6.34 -2.67 -8.99
N GLY A 156 -5.17 -2.60 -8.36
CA GLY A 156 -3.91 -2.30 -9.04
C GLY A 156 -3.47 -3.41 -10.01
N ALA A 157 -3.59 -4.67 -9.59
CA ALA A 157 -3.30 -5.82 -10.45
C ALA A 157 -4.20 -5.86 -11.69
N ILE A 158 -5.50 -5.60 -11.52
CA ILE A 158 -6.46 -5.48 -12.64
C ILE A 158 -6.09 -4.30 -13.54
N HIS A 159 -5.80 -3.13 -12.97
CA HIS A 159 -5.43 -1.92 -13.72
C HIS A 159 -4.22 -2.15 -14.64
N HIS A 160 -3.19 -2.83 -14.14
CA HIS A 160 -1.97 -3.12 -14.90
C HIS A 160 -2.05 -4.41 -15.71
N LYS A 161 -3.23 -5.04 -15.81
CA LYS A 161 -3.44 -6.30 -16.55
C LYS A 161 -2.43 -7.38 -16.14
N ILE A 162 -2.18 -7.51 -14.84
CA ILE A 162 -1.41 -8.64 -14.29
C ILE A 162 -2.11 -9.95 -14.69
N HIS A 163 -1.36 -11.03 -14.73
CA HIS A 163 -1.84 -12.32 -15.23
C HIS A 163 -3.14 -12.75 -14.53
N PRO A 164 -4.16 -13.23 -15.26
CA PRO A 164 -5.48 -13.55 -14.69
C PRO A 164 -5.44 -14.51 -13.50
N LEU A 165 -4.63 -15.58 -13.56
CA LEU A 165 -4.51 -16.52 -12.43
C LEU A 165 -3.93 -15.87 -11.18
N TYR A 166 -3.03 -14.89 -11.32
CA TYR A 166 -2.51 -14.18 -10.17
C TYR A 166 -3.53 -13.19 -9.61
N ILE A 167 -4.38 -12.60 -10.47
CA ILE A 167 -5.53 -11.80 -10.04
C ILE A 167 -6.52 -12.68 -9.26
N GLU A 168 -6.85 -13.87 -9.74
CA GLU A 168 -7.71 -14.84 -9.03
C GLU A 168 -7.11 -15.23 -7.68
N TYR A 169 -5.80 -15.48 -7.64
CA TYR A 169 -5.08 -15.70 -6.39
C TYR A 169 -5.27 -14.51 -5.43
N LEU A 170 -5.03 -13.27 -5.86
CA LEU A 170 -5.23 -12.08 -5.02
C LEU A 170 -6.70 -11.88 -4.59
N GLN A 171 -7.65 -12.29 -5.42
CA GLN A 171 -9.08 -12.27 -5.09
C GLN A 171 -9.45 -13.32 -4.04
N SER A 172 -8.80 -14.49 -4.05
CA SER A 172 -9.02 -15.56 -3.08
C SER A 172 -8.49 -15.24 -1.67
N LEU A 173 -7.54 -14.30 -1.55
CA LEU A 173 -6.93 -13.94 -0.27
C LEU A 173 -7.97 -13.37 0.71
N PRO A 174 -8.09 -13.87 1.95
CA PRO A 174 -8.98 -13.32 2.95
C PRO A 174 -8.49 -11.97 3.48
N SER A 175 -9.43 -11.21 4.01
CA SER A 175 -9.15 -9.90 4.60
C SER A 175 -10.13 -9.56 5.72
N ILE A 176 -9.73 -8.66 6.59
CA ILE A 176 -10.56 -8.20 7.71
C ILE A 176 -11.28 -6.90 7.35
N GLU A 177 -12.58 -6.87 7.58
CA GLU A 177 -13.36 -5.64 7.53
C GLU A 177 -13.45 -4.99 8.92
N HIS A 178 -12.84 -3.81 9.06
CA HIS A 178 -13.08 -2.97 10.23
C HIS A 178 -14.34 -2.15 10.02
N LYS A 179 -15.41 -2.49 10.74
CA LYS A 179 -16.64 -1.68 10.73
C LYS A 179 -16.34 -0.32 11.36
N LYS A 180 -16.67 0.77 10.64
CA LYS A 180 -16.60 2.16 11.13
C LYS A 180 -17.09 2.39 12.57
N PRO A 181 -18.20 1.77 13.06
CA PRO A 181 -18.62 1.94 14.46
C PRO A 181 -17.58 1.47 15.48
N VAL A 182 -16.75 0.47 15.18
CA VAL A 182 -15.71 -0.01 16.11
C VAL A 182 -14.60 1.04 16.27
N MET A 183 -14.22 1.73 15.18
CA MET A 183 -13.22 2.79 15.25
C MET A 183 -13.72 3.99 16.06
N LEU A 184 -15.00 4.36 15.91
CA LEU A 184 -15.61 5.42 16.71
C LEU A 184 -15.59 5.08 18.21
N LEU A 185 -15.91 3.85 18.57
CA LEU A 185 -15.84 3.39 19.97
C LEU A 185 -14.41 3.46 20.53
N ILE A 186 -13.39 3.09 19.76
CA ILE A 186 -11.98 3.21 20.18
C ILE A 186 -11.59 4.68 20.37
N ILE A 187 -12.01 5.58 19.47
CA ILE A 187 -11.74 7.02 19.63
C ILE A 187 -12.42 7.55 20.89
N ILE A 188 -13.67 7.19 21.14
CA ILE A 188 -14.39 7.56 22.36
C ILE A 188 -13.66 7.05 23.59
N GLU A 189 -13.20 5.80 23.58
CA GLU A 189 -12.42 5.20 24.68
C GLU A 189 -11.11 5.97 24.95
N ILE A 190 -10.37 6.33 23.89
CA ILE A 190 -9.15 7.15 24.00
C ILE A 190 -9.47 8.54 24.57
N LEU A 191 -10.56 9.18 24.11
CA LEU A 191 -10.98 10.50 24.61
C LEU A 191 -11.39 10.45 26.08
N ILE A 192 -12.10 9.39 26.51
CA ILE A 192 -12.44 9.17 27.92
C ILE A 192 -11.17 8.98 28.75
N LEU A 193 -10.20 8.21 28.28
CA LEU A 193 -8.91 8.05 28.96
C LEU A 193 -8.18 9.39 29.08
N ILE A 194 -8.10 10.18 28.00
CA ILE A 194 -7.47 11.52 28.05
C ILE A 194 -8.20 12.40 29.07
N MET A 195 -9.53 12.42 29.08
CA MET A 195 -10.32 13.21 30.02
C MET A 195 -10.10 12.77 31.47
N LEU A 196 -10.03 11.46 31.72
CA LEU A 196 -9.81 10.89 33.05
C LEU A 196 -8.42 11.24 33.60
N PHE A 197 -7.40 11.21 32.74
CA PHE A 197 -6.01 11.41 33.16
C PHE A 197 -5.56 12.88 33.07
N ALA A 198 -6.11 13.71 32.19
CA ALA A 198 -5.71 15.12 32.02
C ALA A 198 -5.62 15.94 33.33
N PRO A 199 -6.55 15.80 34.32
CA PRO A 199 -6.46 16.50 35.60
C PRO A 199 -5.19 16.17 36.41
N PHE A 200 -4.59 14.99 36.18
CA PHE A 200 -3.33 14.59 36.81
C PHE A 200 -2.11 15.06 36.02
N TRP A 201 -2.21 15.14 34.68
CA TRP A 201 -1.09 15.52 33.81
C TRP A 201 -0.88 17.03 33.75
N ILE A 202 -1.96 17.81 33.68
CA ILE A 202 -1.90 19.27 33.53
C ILE A 202 -1.12 19.93 34.68
N PRO A 203 -1.37 19.63 35.97
CA PRO A 203 -0.60 20.22 37.07
C PRO A 203 0.87 19.82 37.06
N VAL A 204 1.19 18.59 36.65
CA VAL A 204 2.57 18.09 36.58
C VAL A 204 3.33 18.75 35.43
N ILE A 205 2.69 18.95 34.28
CA ILE A 205 3.26 19.70 33.15
C ILE A 205 3.50 21.15 33.54
N ILE A 206 2.54 21.80 34.21
CA ILE A 206 2.70 23.18 34.71
C ILE A 206 3.87 23.25 35.70
N TYR A 207 3.94 22.33 36.67
CA TYR A 207 5.05 22.24 37.61
C TYR A 207 6.40 22.04 36.90
N TYR A 208 6.46 21.17 35.89
CA TYR A 208 7.65 20.93 35.08
C TYR A 208 8.13 22.19 34.34
N LEU A 209 7.20 22.93 33.73
CA LEU A 209 7.50 24.18 33.03
C LEU A 209 7.92 25.30 33.99
N CYS A 210 7.27 25.40 35.16
CA CYS A 210 7.58 26.41 36.17
C CYS A 210 8.92 26.16 36.88
N THR A 211 9.40 24.92 36.96
CA THR A 211 10.65 24.57 37.69
C THR A 211 11.93 24.68 36.86
N ARG A 212 11.90 25.26 35.65
CA ARG A 212 13.06 25.30 34.73
C ARG A 212 13.73 23.92 34.52
N GLN A 213 12.96 22.83 34.65
CA GLN A 213 13.42 21.46 34.36
C GLN A 213 14.60 20.98 35.23
N THR A 214 14.56 21.23 36.54
CA THR A 214 15.53 20.63 37.48
C THR A 214 15.59 19.11 37.36
N ALA A 215 16.71 18.49 37.77
CA ALA A 215 16.90 17.04 37.66
C ALA A 215 15.79 16.23 38.37
N HIS A 216 15.33 16.69 39.54
CA HIS A 216 14.25 16.04 40.28
C HIS A 216 12.87 16.20 39.62
N ALA A 217 12.58 17.38 39.07
CA ALA A 217 11.34 17.60 38.31
C ALA A 217 11.30 16.75 37.02
N ARG A 218 12.45 16.61 36.32
CA ARG A 218 12.60 15.69 35.18
C ARG A 218 12.35 14.24 35.60
N ALA A 219 13.00 13.76 36.66
CA ALA A 219 12.84 12.38 37.12
C ALA A 219 11.39 12.06 37.53
N PHE A 220 10.72 12.97 38.25
CA PHE A 220 9.32 12.80 38.63
C PHE A 220 8.38 12.76 37.42
N PHE A 221 8.56 13.69 36.47
CA PHE A 221 7.77 13.74 35.23
C PHE A 221 7.93 12.46 34.40
N PHE A 222 9.15 11.97 34.19
CA PHE A 222 9.41 10.73 33.46
C PHE A 222 8.83 9.50 34.16
N THR A 223 8.92 9.42 35.49
CA THR A 223 8.35 8.31 36.26
C THR A 223 6.83 8.25 36.11
N LEU A 224 6.17 9.41 36.15
CA LEU A 224 4.72 9.52 36.02
C LEU A 224 4.26 9.16 34.59
N ILE A 225 5.01 9.60 33.56
CA ILE A 225 4.80 9.20 32.16
C ILE A 225 4.90 7.68 32.00
N VAL A 226 6.00 7.08 32.47
CA VAL A 226 6.26 5.64 32.31
C VAL A 226 5.20 4.81 33.02
N THR A 227 4.77 5.21 34.22
CA THR A 227 3.75 4.50 34.99
C THR A 227 2.37 4.56 34.30
N ASN A 228 2.00 5.73 33.77
CA ASN A 228 0.76 5.88 33.02
C ASN A 228 0.80 5.14 31.68
N LEU A 229 1.90 5.19 30.93
CA LEU A 229 2.09 4.40 29.72
C LEU A 229 1.98 2.89 30.00
N TRP A 230 2.51 2.44 31.13
CA TRP A 230 2.39 1.04 31.56
C TRP A 230 0.95 0.65 31.92
N CYS A 231 0.21 1.52 32.63
CA CYS A 231 -1.22 1.31 32.92
C CYS A 231 -2.07 1.29 31.64
N ILE A 232 -1.80 2.21 30.71
CA ILE A 232 -2.45 2.26 29.39
C ILE A 232 -2.13 0.99 28.60
N TYR A 233 -0.86 0.57 28.56
CA TYR A 233 -0.46 -0.68 27.92
C TYR A 233 -1.17 -1.90 28.52
N ARG A 234 -1.37 -1.92 29.85
CA ARG A 234 -2.08 -3.00 30.53
C ARG A 234 -3.59 -2.99 30.27
N LEU A 235 -4.21 -1.81 30.18
CA LEU A 235 -5.64 -1.64 29.89
C LEU A 235 -5.96 -1.92 28.41
N LEU A 236 -5.14 -1.41 27.50
CA LEU A 236 -5.24 -1.60 26.04
C LEU A 236 -4.59 -2.88 25.55
N GLY A 237 -3.88 -3.61 26.42
CA GLY A 237 -3.25 -4.90 26.18
C GLY A 237 -4.29 -5.98 25.97
N ARG A 238 -5.10 -5.82 24.92
CA ARG A 238 -6.02 -6.82 24.41
C ARG A 238 -5.16 -8.03 24.06
N LYS A 239 -5.42 -9.16 24.73
CA LYS A 239 -4.86 -10.46 24.33
C LYS A 239 -5.04 -10.53 22.81
N SER A 240 -3.93 -10.55 22.08
CA SER A 240 -3.97 -10.64 20.64
C SER A 240 -4.77 -11.91 20.33
N ALA A 241 -5.99 -11.74 19.83
CA ALA A 241 -6.74 -12.85 19.29
C ALA A 241 -5.83 -13.43 18.21
N LEU A 242 -5.32 -14.64 18.45
CA LEU A 242 -4.60 -15.42 17.45
C LEU A 242 -5.52 -15.50 16.23
N GLN A 243 -5.21 -14.69 15.23
CA GLN A 243 -5.95 -14.69 13.98
C GLN A 243 -5.61 -16.00 13.27
N PRO A 244 -6.60 -16.77 12.82
CA PRO A 244 -6.35 -18.05 12.18
C PRO A 244 -5.52 -17.85 10.92
N TYR A 245 -4.53 -18.72 10.79
CA TYR A 245 -3.67 -18.86 9.64
C TYR A 245 -4.49 -18.99 8.35
N TYR A 246 -4.12 -18.22 7.33
CA TYR A 246 -4.50 -18.51 5.95
C TYR A 246 -3.23 -18.52 5.09
N SER A 247 -2.64 -19.69 4.91
CA SER A 247 -1.89 -19.95 3.68
C SER A 247 -2.92 -20.13 2.59
N ALA A 248 -3.12 -19.09 1.78
CA ALA A 248 -3.72 -19.31 0.49
C ALA A 248 -2.83 -20.36 -0.23
N PRO A 249 -3.38 -21.49 -0.69
CA PRO A 249 -2.60 -22.42 -1.48
C PRO A 249 -2.05 -21.64 -2.67
N PHE A 250 -0.72 -21.65 -2.77
CA PHE A 250 -0.01 -21.00 -3.84
C PHE A 250 -0.54 -21.53 -5.17
N PRO A 251 -0.63 -20.72 -6.25
CA PRO A 251 -0.82 -21.27 -7.58
C PRO A 251 0.42 -22.12 -7.91
N ARG A 252 0.42 -23.39 -7.52
CA ARG A 252 1.40 -24.38 -7.97
C ARG A 252 1.16 -24.56 -9.46
N GLY A 253 2.17 -24.24 -10.26
CA GLY A 253 2.12 -24.46 -11.72
C GLY A 253 2.59 -23.29 -12.58
N SER A 254 2.97 -22.14 -12.01
CA SER A 254 3.58 -21.05 -12.80
C SER A 254 4.99 -21.38 -13.32
N THR A 255 5.68 -22.36 -12.72
CA THR A 255 6.88 -22.95 -13.31
C THR A 255 6.61 -23.63 -14.67
N ARG A 256 5.33 -23.90 -15.00
CA ARG A 256 4.87 -24.33 -16.34
C ARG A 256 4.43 -23.18 -17.24
N PHE A 257 4.39 -21.94 -16.74
CA PHE A 257 3.90 -20.75 -17.46
C PHE A 257 4.93 -20.09 -18.38
N LYS A 258 6.17 -20.59 -18.44
CA LYS A 258 7.12 -20.20 -19.50
C LYS A 258 6.51 -20.37 -20.92
N GLU A 259 5.59 -21.32 -21.09
CA GLU A 259 4.91 -21.58 -22.37
C GLU A 259 3.77 -20.58 -22.67
N ASN A 260 3.10 -20.02 -21.64
CA ASN A 260 1.94 -19.15 -21.83
C ASN A 260 2.27 -17.64 -21.87
N THR A 261 3.46 -17.24 -21.42
CA THR A 261 3.97 -15.87 -21.70
C THR A 261 4.23 -15.66 -23.19
N GLU A 262 4.52 -16.72 -23.96
CA GLU A 262 4.60 -16.66 -25.42
C GLU A 262 3.20 -16.59 -26.06
N THR A 263 2.20 -17.29 -25.51
CA THR A 263 0.82 -17.20 -26.01
C THR A 263 0.15 -15.86 -25.68
N PHE A 264 0.42 -15.29 -24.50
CA PHE A 264 -0.02 -13.94 -24.15
C PHE A 264 0.71 -12.88 -24.98
N ARG A 265 1.97 -13.13 -25.36
CA ARG A 265 2.72 -12.30 -26.31
C ARG A 265 2.04 -12.30 -27.68
N ASP A 266 1.55 -13.45 -28.16
CA ASP A 266 0.77 -13.51 -29.40
C ASP A 266 -0.56 -12.75 -29.28
N GLU A 267 -1.31 -12.91 -28.18
CA GLU A 267 -2.60 -12.22 -27.97
C GLU A 267 -2.46 -10.69 -27.85
N VAL A 268 -1.50 -10.19 -27.08
CA VAL A 268 -1.25 -8.75 -26.93
C VAL A 268 -0.74 -8.13 -28.24
N GLN A 269 0.08 -8.87 -29.00
CA GLN A 269 0.62 -8.40 -30.27
C GLN A 269 -0.43 -8.44 -31.39
N THR A 270 -1.39 -9.37 -31.35
CA THR A 270 -2.57 -9.35 -32.23
C THR A 270 -3.54 -8.22 -31.92
N ASP A 271 -3.74 -7.85 -30.65
CA ASP A 271 -4.61 -6.73 -30.26
C ASP A 271 -4.02 -5.36 -30.66
N GLU A 272 -2.68 -5.22 -30.62
CA GLU A 272 -2.00 -3.99 -31.03
C GLU A 272 -1.92 -3.84 -32.55
N GLN A 273 -1.92 -4.95 -33.31
CA GLN A 273 -1.98 -4.96 -34.78
C GLN A 273 -3.40 -4.88 -35.37
N THR A 274 -4.44 -5.04 -34.55
CA THR A 274 -5.85 -4.95 -34.98
C THR A 274 -6.53 -3.61 -34.64
N LEU A 275 -5.79 -2.63 -34.14
CA LEU A 275 -6.26 -1.25 -34.06
C LEU A 275 -6.39 -0.67 -35.48
N PRO A 276 -7.60 -0.28 -35.95
CA PRO A 276 -7.75 0.33 -37.25
C PRO A 276 -7.09 1.72 -37.27
N ASP A 277 -6.18 1.95 -38.22
CA ASP A 277 -5.63 3.26 -38.58
C ASP A 277 -6.78 4.20 -39.02
N THR A 278 -7.42 4.85 -38.06
CA THR A 278 -8.42 5.90 -38.33
C THR A 278 -8.24 7.06 -37.37
N VAL A 279 -7.03 7.62 -37.33
CA VAL A 279 -6.80 8.98 -36.81
C VAL A 279 -5.76 9.67 -37.69
N SER A 280 -6.13 9.97 -38.93
CA SER A 280 -5.36 10.90 -39.77
C SER A 280 -6.20 11.65 -40.80
N ASP A 281 -7.47 11.94 -40.51
CA ASP A 281 -8.29 12.73 -41.44
C ASP A 281 -9.43 13.50 -40.74
N ILE A 282 -9.10 14.32 -39.73
CA ILE A 282 -9.97 15.44 -39.33
C ILE A 282 -9.08 16.63 -38.94
N SER A 283 -8.51 17.29 -39.94
CA SER A 283 -7.93 18.62 -39.76
C SER A 283 -7.99 19.44 -41.05
N SER A 284 -9.19 19.73 -41.54
CA SER A 284 -9.46 20.91 -42.38
C SER A 284 -10.94 21.01 -42.71
N GLU A 285 -11.72 21.66 -41.84
CA GLU A 285 -12.70 22.63 -42.33
C GLU A 285 -13.09 23.61 -41.22
N SER A 286 -13.03 24.88 -41.61
CA SER A 286 -13.01 26.08 -40.80
C SER A 286 -14.41 26.69 -40.61
N ILE A 287 -14.67 27.14 -39.38
CA ILE A 287 -15.23 28.46 -39.03
C ILE A 287 -16.51 28.92 -39.76
N LEU A 288 -17.62 28.99 -39.02
CA LEU A 288 -18.46 30.22 -38.92
C LEU A 288 -19.44 30.16 -37.74
N SER A 289 -19.58 31.32 -37.10
CA SER A 289 -20.20 31.70 -35.82
C SER A 289 -21.75 31.84 -35.85
N PRO A 290 -22.43 32.06 -34.70
CA PRO A 290 -23.85 31.75 -34.49
C PRO A 290 -24.79 32.96 -34.60
N THR A 291 -26.05 32.74 -34.98
CA THR A 291 -27.14 33.72 -34.80
C THR A 291 -28.52 33.09 -34.54
N SER A 292 -29.16 33.63 -33.49
CA SER A 292 -30.60 33.89 -33.29
C SER A 292 -31.62 32.75 -33.12
N SER A 293 -32.21 32.71 -31.90
CA SER A 293 -33.57 32.24 -31.57
C SER A 293 -34.67 33.01 -32.34
N PRO A 294 -35.92 32.50 -32.39
CA PRO A 294 -36.92 33.00 -31.43
C PRO A 294 -38.05 32.03 -30.96
N LEU A 295 -38.52 32.31 -29.74
CA LEU A 295 -39.92 32.34 -29.23
C LEU A 295 -40.88 31.12 -29.26
N ILE A 296 -41.09 30.57 -28.05
CA ILE A 296 -42.36 30.45 -27.27
C ILE A 296 -43.67 30.07 -28.00
N LYS A 297 -44.27 28.94 -27.58
CA LYS A 297 -45.71 28.88 -27.23
C LYS A 297 -46.04 27.76 -26.23
N GLN A 298 -46.69 28.17 -25.13
CA GLN A 298 -47.23 27.37 -24.05
C GLN A 298 -48.41 26.48 -24.48
N ARG A 299 -48.61 25.35 -23.78
CA ARG A 299 -49.96 24.91 -23.36
C ARG A 299 -49.91 24.09 -22.06
N LYS A 300 -50.61 24.60 -21.05
CA LYS A 300 -51.14 23.93 -19.84
C LYS A 300 -52.09 22.77 -20.29
N THR A 301 -52.51 21.75 -19.53
CA THR A 301 -52.94 21.63 -18.11
C THR A 301 -53.26 20.14 -17.83
N ASN A 302 -53.53 19.80 -16.55
CA ASN A 302 -54.17 18.61 -15.94
C ASN A 302 -53.14 17.64 -15.33
N GLN A 303 -52.81 17.66 -14.04
CA GLN A 303 -53.60 17.67 -12.78
C GLN A 303 -54.39 16.38 -12.52
N SER A 304 -53.80 15.57 -11.62
CA SER A 304 -54.36 14.66 -10.59
C SER A 304 -55.50 13.71 -10.94
N VAL A 305 -55.38 12.45 -10.48
CA VAL A 305 -56.30 11.82 -9.51
C VAL A 305 -55.80 10.40 -9.13
N LEU A 306 -55.58 10.23 -7.80
CA LEU A 306 -55.73 9.08 -6.89
C LEU A 306 -55.01 7.74 -7.21
N GLU A 307 -54.19 7.18 -6.30
CA GLU A 307 -54.57 6.50 -5.02
C GLU A 307 -55.70 5.47 -5.27
N GLU A 308 -55.65 4.20 -4.89
CA GLU A 308 -55.23 3.58 -3.63
C GLU A 308 -55.50 2.04 -3.77
N VAL A 309 -54.99 1.24 -2.81
CA VAL A 309 -55.60 -0.03 -2.30
C VAL A 309 -55.32 -1.31 -3.15
N GLN A 310 -54.84 -2.47 -2.66
CA GLN A 310 -54.88 -3.23 -1.40
C GLN A 310 -53.83 -4.38 -1.56
N GLN A 311 -53.06 -4.90 -0.60
CA GLN A 311 -53.35 -5.45 0.74
C GLN A 311 -52.04 -5.52 1.54
#